data_AF-A0A5A9MX66-F1
#
_entry.id   AF-A0A5A9MX66-F1
#
_cell.length_a   1.000
_cell.length_b   1.000
_cell.length_c   1.000
_cell.angle_alpha   90.00
_cell.angle_beta   90.00
_cell.angle_gamma   90.00
#
_symmetry.space_group_name_H-M   'P 1'
#
loop_
_entity.id
_entity.type
_entity.pdbx_description
1 polymer ?
#
loop_
_entity_poly.entity_id
_entity_poly.type
_entity_poly.pdbx_seq_one_letter_code
_entity_poly.pdbx_strand_id
1 'polypeptide(L)'
;MSHVMEVLQSPFSCAAYGEDYSSILLKNILSVRKYWCEMNQQQWHSLLDLYCGLFNKSSKYINRVQVSRIIYTLVQGCCLQTEGLSHGLFKFFLKALSNTRAEKQLMVLENLVTAANVFLRSVVLSSRKRVCALGEDVLSSMLYVYTQMRPISVLKEELVKFFYLQICVHHPKGAKTPETGAHAEDWVRWQGQLSTLYEALISEIGQIGSRGRYATGSRHIAVKENLIELTADVCHQLFGQGTHVQEVTSSLYRDTQRDSPQNCKHRRIEQPLTNWEVIRSKLQPNLSDFDMIPWLQVTAALISKYPSILPADELVPLLGLLCQLQGEQQRRGEWTVCPALSEGGGALPCLMSLS
;
A
#
# COMPACT_ATOMS: atom_id res chain seq x y z
N MET A 1 18.29 32.74 1.55
CA MET A 1 16.90 32.28 1.82
C MET A 1 15.89 33.40 1.88
N SER A 2 16.10 34.49 2.63
CA SER A 2 15.13 35.59 2.77
C SER A 2 14.67 36.18 1.42
N HIS A 3 15.61 36.42 0.50
CA HIS A 3 15.29 36.91 -0.85
C HIS A 3 14.40 35.96 -1.66
N VAL A 4 14.64 34.64 -1.58
CA VAL A 4 13.80 33.63 -2.24
C VAL A 4 12.38 33.65 -1.67
N MET A 5 12.25 33.76 -0.35
CA MET A 5 10.95 33.86 0.33
C MET A 5 10.18 35.11 -0.10
N GLU A 6 10.84 36.27 -0.15
CA GLU A 6 10.22 37.55 -0.53
C GLU A 6 9.67 37.50 -1.96
N VAL A 7 10.47 37.00 -2.91
CA VAL A 7 10.08 36.87 -4.32
C VAL A 7 8.88 35.93 -4.48
N LEU A 8 8.87 34.80 -3.77
CA LEU A 8 7.81 33.78 -3.90
C LEU A 8 6.54 34.11 -3.11
N GLN A 9 6.62 34.97 -2.08
CA GLN A 9 5.46 35.41 -1.32
C GLN A 9 4.67 36.50 -2.05
N SER A 10 5.35 37.38 -2.80
CA SER A 10 4.70 38.40 -3.65
C SER A 10 3.97 37.74 -4.83
N PRO A 11 2.64 37.92 -4.98
CA PRO A 11 1.91 37.33 -6.10
C PRO A 11 2.43 37.79 -7.47
N PHE A 12 2.81 39.06 -7.59
CA PHE A 12 3.36 39.63 -8.82
C PHE A 12 4.73 39.02 -9.15
N SER A 13 5.65 39.04 -8.19
CA SER A 13 7.01 38.53 -8.40
C SER A 13 7.03 37.01 -8.57
N CYS A 14 6.16 36.28 -7.86
CA CYS A 14 6.01 34.84 -8.01
C CYS A 14 5.44 34.46 -9.38
N ALA A 15 4.52 35.26 -9.94
CA ALA A 15 4.02 35.03 -11.29
C ALA A 15 5.09 35.26 -12.36
N ALA A 16 5.98 36.25 -12.15
CA ALA A 16 7.05 36.60 -13.09
C ALA A 16 8.28 35.69 -12.99
N TYR A 17 8.70 35.32 -11.77
CA TYR A 17 10.00 34.69 -11.50
C TYR A 17 9.90 33.40 -10.67
N GLY A 18 8.69 32.95 -10.32
CA GLY A 18 8.51 31.86 -9.36
C GLY A 18 9.10 30.53 -9.82
N GLU A 19 9.06 30.22 -11.11
CA GLU A 19 9.67 29.01 -11.68
C GLU A 19 11.20 29.05 -11.61
N ASP A 20 11.82 30.18 -11.94
CA ASP A 20 13.27 30.37 -11.88
C ASP A 20 13.78 30.27 -10.44
N TYR A 21 13.13 30.96 -9.50
CA TYR A 21 13.52 30.92 -8.10
C TYR A 21 13.29 29.53 -7.48
N SER A 22 12.23 28.84 -7.87
CA SER A 22 12.00 27.44 -7.48
C SER A 22 13.07 26.51 -8.06
N SER A 23 13.53 26.75 -9.29
CA SER A 23 14.59 25.99 -9.95
C SER A 23 15.92 26.19 -9.22
N ILE A 24 16.27 27.44 -8.91
CA ILE A 24 17.48 27.78 -8.14
C ILE A 24 17.42 27.15 -6.75
N LEU A 25 16.31 27.29 -6.03
CA LEU A 25 16.12 26.69 -4.71
C LEU A 25 16.36 25.18 -4.76
N LEU A 26 15.73 24.48 -5.70
CA LEU A 26 15.85 23.03 -5.81
C LEU A 26 17.26 22.58 -6.23
N LYS A 27 17.82 23.20 -7.27
CA LYS A 27 19.06 22.73 -7.91
C LYS A 27 20.32 23.19 -7.22
N ASN A 28 20.31 24.35 -6.57
CA ASN A 28 21.52 24.97 -6.04
C ASN A 28 21.54 24.98 -4.52
N ILE A 29 20.37 24.92 -3.87
CA ILE A 29 20.29 25.00 -2.42
C ILE A 29 19.88 23.66 -1.80
N LEU A 30 18.69 23.16 -2.14
CA LEU A 30 18.15 21.92 -1.57
C LEU A 30 18.87 20.66 -2.06
N SER A 31 19.62 20.71 -3.16
CA SER A 31 20.46 19.61 -3.63
C SER A 31 21.79 19.49 -2.87
N VAL A 32 22.23 20.56 -2.21
CA VAL A 32 23.56 20.66 -1.59
C VAL A 32 23.43 20.47 -0.07
N ARG A 33 23.94 19.34 0.44
CA ARG A 33 23.83 18.96 1.86
C ARG A 33 24.41 20.00 2.82
N LYS A 34 25.46 20.72 2.43
CA LYS A 34 26.04 21.80 3.25
C LYS A 34 24.97 22.80 3.70
N TYR A 35 24.10 23.24 2.78
CA TYR A 35 23.06 24.23 3.11
C TYR A 35 21.94 23.67 3.98
N TRP A 36 21.77 22.35 4.04
CA TRP A 36 20.76 21.75 4.92
C TRP A 36 21.11 21.98 6.39
N CYS A 37 22.39 21.84 6.73
CA CYS A 37 22.91 22.04 8.08
C CYS A 37 22.99 23.53 8.47
N GLU A 38 23.09 24.43 7.48
CA GLU A 38 23.13 25.89 7.70
C GLU A 38 21.73 26.49 7.89
N MET A 39 20.69 25.83 7.40
CA MET A 39 19.31 26.27 7.55
C MET A 39 18.78 25.97 8.95
N ASN A 40 18.25 26.99 9.61
CA ASN A 40 17.59 26.80 10.91
C ASN A 40 16.16 26.25 10.75
N GLN A 41 15.58 25.77 11.86
CA GLN A 41 14.24 25.19 11.89
C GLN A 41 13.15 26.12 11.32
N GLN A 42 13.19 27.41 11.65
CA GLN A 42 12.20 28.37 11.16
C GLN A 42 12.27 28.52 9.64
N GLN A 43 13.46 28.52 9.05
CA GLN A 43 13.65 28.59 7.60
C GLN A 43 13.07 27.36 6.90
N TRP A 44 13.32 26.17 7.44
CA TRP A 44 12.74 24.92 6.94
C TRP A 44 11.20 24.96 6.96
N HIS A 45 10.61 25.31 8.10
CA HIS A 45 9.16 25.38 8.25
C HIS A 45 8.54 26.45 7.36
N SER A 46 9.15 27.63 7.26
CA SER A 46 8.65 28.73 6.43
C SER A 46 8.65 28.37 4.93
N LEU A 47 9.70 27.72 4.45
CA LEU A 47 9.76 27.22 3.07
C LEU A 47 8.71 26.15 2.82
N LEU A 48 8.55 25.21 3.75
CA LEU A 48 7.55 24.16 3.63
C LEU A 48 6.13 24.75 3.55
N ASP A 49 5.78 25.67 4.46
CA ASP A 49 4.48 26.33 4.48
C ASP A 49 4.23 27.14 3.20
N LEU A 50 5.24 27.85 2.71
CA LEU A 50 5.18 28.57 1.44
C LEU A 50 4.85 27.62 0.29
N TYR A 51 5.60 26.53 0.11
CA TYR A 51 5.40 25.61 -1.01
C TYR A 51 4.10 24.79 -0.89
N CYS A 52 3.69 24.39 0.31
CA CYS A 52 2.36 23.83 0.56
C CYS A 52 1.25 24.82 0.19
N GLY A 53 1.45 26.11 0.47
CA GLY A 53 0.57 27.19 0.05
C GLY A 53 0.52 27.35 -1.48
N LEU A 54 1.68 27.39 -2.14
CA LEU A 54 1.78 27.49 -3.60
C LEU A 54 1.09 26.33 -4.30
N PHE A 55 1.27 25.09 -3.81
CA PHE A 55 0.59 23.92 -4.35
C PHE A 55 -0.94 24.01 -4.25
N ASN A 56 -1.43 24.56 -3.14
CA ASN A 56 -2.86 24.69 -2.84
C ASN A 56 -3.57 25.81 -3.59
N LYS A 57 -2.85 26.84 -4.05
CA LYS A 57 -3.44 28.03 -4.70
C LYS A 57 -3.87 27.81 -6.16
N SER A 58 -3.63 26.64 -6.74
CA SER A 58 -4.08 26.26 -8.11
C SER A 58 -3.85 27.35 -9.17
N SER A 59 -2.65 27.95 -9.19
CA SER A 59 -2.27 28.96 -10.18
C SER A 59 -1.76 28.32 -11.47
N LYS A 60 -2.16 28.86 -12.63
CA LYS A 60 -1.70 28.39 -13.96
C LYS A 60 -0.20 28.60 -14.19
N TYR A 61 0.41 29.51 -13.44
CA TYR A 61 1.82 29.91 -13.61
C TYR A 61 2.80 29.07 -12.77
N ILE A 62 2.29 28.14 -11.96
CA ILE A 62 3.10 27.35 -11.06
C ILE A 62 3.28 25.96 -11.64
N ASN A 63 4.53 25.59 -11.93
CA ASN A 63 4.89 24.25 -12.35
C ASN A 63 4.65 23.26 -11.20
N ARG A 64 3.53 22.53 -11.26
CA ARG A 64 3.08 21.62 -10.19
C ARG A 64 4.05 20.49 -9.93
N VAL A 65 4.73 19.98 -10.96
CA VAL A 65 5.77 18.95 -10.83
C VAL A 65 6.95 19.48 -10.03
N GLN A 66 7.43 20.68 -10.36
CA GLN A 66 8.54 21.31 -9.66
C GLN A 66 8.18 21.60 -8.20
N VAL A 67 6.99 22.16 -7.96
CA VAL A 67 6.50 22.44 -6.60
C VAL A 67 6.35 21.16 -5.78
N SER A 68 5.76 20.10 -6.32
CA SER A 68 5.61 18.84 -5.57
C SER A 68 6.97 18.21 -5.26
N ARG A 69 7.94 18.30 -6.18
CA ARG A 69 9.31 17.85 -5.95
C ARG A 69 10.00 18.64 -4.84
N ILE A 70 9.80 19.96 -4.79
CA ILE A 70 10.32 20.81 -3.71
C ILE A 70 9.67 20.44 -2.39
N ILE A 71 8.35 20.24 -2.36
CA ILE A 71 7.63 19.78 -1.15
C ILE A 71 8.21 18.47 -0.64
N TYR A 72 8.44 17.49 -1.53
CA TYR A 72 9.10 16.25 -1.15
C TYR A 72 10.46 16.49 -0.47
N THR A 73 11.34 17.27 -1.11
CA THR A 73 12.66 17.56 -0.55
C THR A 73 12.58 18.32 0.78
N LEU A 74 11.65 19.27 0.91
CA LEU A 74 11.42 20.03 2.14
C LEU A 74 10.88 19.16 3.27
N VAL A 75 9.95 18.25 2.98
CA VAL A 75 9.44 17.29 3.97
C VAL A 75 10.57 16.39 4.45
N GLN A 76 11.41 15.88 3.55
CA GLN A 76 12.59 15.09 3.91
C GLN A 76 13.57 15.91 4.77
N GLY A 77 13.84 17.16 4.39
CA GLY A 77 14.66 18.09 5.16
C GLY A 77 14.13 18.31 6.57
N CYS A 78 12.86 18.68 6.70
CA CYS A 78 12.24 18.91 8.01
C CYS A 78 12.29 17.64 8.87
N CYS A 79 12.01 16.46 8.32
CA CYS A 79 12.07 15.19 9.07
C CYS A 79 13.47 14.88 9.63
N LEU A 80 14.54 15.39 9.00
CA LEU A 80 15.92 15.12 9.38
C LEU A 80 16.58 16.25 10.17
N GLN A 81 16.14 17.50 9.97
CA GLN A 81 16.82 18.69 10.45
C GLN A 81 16.04 19.44 11.54
N THR A 82 14.77 19.09 11.78
CA THR A 82 13.93 19.80 12.75
C THR A 82 13.34 18.87 13.80
N GLU A 83 13.15 19.42 15.00
CA GLU A 83 12.39 18.76 16.06
C GLU A 83 10.90 19.05 15.88
N GLY A 84 10.12 18.01 15.61
CA GLY A 84 8.67 18.12 15.49
C GLY A 84 8.20 18.71 14.15
N LEU A 85 7.40 17.93 13.43
CA LEU A 85 6.79 18.36 12.17
C LEU A 85 5.45 19.03 12.42
N SER A 86 5.08 19.97 11.54
CA SER A 86 3.87 20.76 11.74
C SER A 86 2.61 19.89 11.64
N HIS A 87 1.66 20.12 12.55
CA HIS A 87 0.29 19.57 12.43
C HIS A 87 -0.35 19.93 11.07
N GLY A 88 0.12 21.01 10.43
CA GLY A 88 -0.30 21.45 9.10
C GLY A 88 -0.02 20.44 7.99
N LEU A 89 1.01 19.59 8.11
CA LEU A 89 1.31 18.58 7.09
C LEU A 89 0.21 17.52 6.96
N PHE A 90 -0.42 17.10 8.07
CA PHE A 90 -1.58 16.19 7.99
C PHE A 90 -2.71 16.81 7.16
N LYS A 91 -3.04 18.08 7.42
CA LYS A 91 -4.08 18.81 6.68
C LYS A 91 -3.70 19.00 5.20
N PHE A 92 -2.43 19.29 4.94
CA PHE A 92 -1.90 19.41 3.59
C PHE A 92 -2.04 18.11 2.82
N PHE A 93 -1.54 16.99 3.36
CA PHE A 93 -1.58 15.70 2.68
C PHE A 93 -3.01 15.18 2.54
N LEU A 94 -3.88 15.38 3.52
CA LEU A 94 -5.31 15.06 3.38
C LEU A 94 -5.87 15.76 2.14
N LYS A 95 -5.73 17.08 2.05
CA LYS A 95 -6.25 17.84 0.90
C LYS A 95 -5.58 17.44 -0.42
N ALA A 96 -4.27 17.27 -0.44
CA ALA A 96 -3.51 16.99 -1.65
C ALA A 96 -3.79 15.58 -2.21
N LEU A 97 -3.94 14.58 -1.33
CA LEU A 97 -4.14 13.18 -1.69
C LEU A 97 -5.61 12.77 -1.79
N SER A 98 -6.56 13.53 -1.24
CA SER A 98 -7.98 13.27 -1.49
C SER A 98 -8.39 13.59 -2.93
N ASN A 99 -7.70 14.52 -3.62
CA ASN A 99 -8.05 14.99 -4.96
C ASN A 99 -7.19 14.39 -6.09
N THR A 100 -6.70 13.15 -5.95
CA THR A 100 -5.82 12.53 -6.97
C THR A 100 -6.46 12.40 -8.34
N ARG A 101 -7.79 12.24 -8.41
CA ARG A 101 -8.52 12.08 -9.68
C ARG A 101 -8.42 13.30 -10.60
N ALA A 102 -8.25 14.49 -10.02
CA ALA A 102 -8.11 15.72 -10.80
C ALA A 102 -6.67 15.96 -11.29
N GLU A 103 -5.68 15.27 -10.72
CA GLU A 103 -4.28 15.44 -11.09
C GLU A 103 -3.94 14.58 -12.30
N LYS A 104 -3.61 15.24 -13.41
CA LYS A 104 -3.27 14.56 -14.68
C LYS A 104 -1.80 14.15 -14.75
N GLN A 105 -0.93 14.78 -13.95
CA GLN A 105 0.50 14.53 -13.98
C GLN A 105 0.90 13.51 -12.92
N LEU A 106 1.18 12.27 -13.33
CA LEU A 106 1.57 11.20 -12.40
C LEU A 106 2.83 11.54 -11.58
N MET A 107 3.76 12.32 -12.12
CA MET A 107 4.94 12.80 -11.38
C MET A 107 4.59 13.69 -10.19
N VAL A 108 3.46 14.42 -10.26
CA VAL A 108 2.98 15.17 -9.10
C VAL A 108 2.56 14.22 -7.99
N LEU A 109 1.79 13.18 -8.33
CA LEU A 109 1.35 12.15 -7.40
C LEU A 109 2.54 11.38 -6.82
N GLU A 110 3.53 11.04 -7.65
CA GLU A 110 4.76 10.36 -7.21
C GLU A 110 5.47 11.14 -6.11
N ASN A 111 5.76 12.43 -6.35
CA ASN A 111 6.41 13.28 -5.35
C ASN A 111 5.56 13.41 -4.07
N LEU A 112 4.23 13.55 -4.21
CA LEU A 112 3.34 13.68 -3.05
C LEU A 112 3.25 12.42 -2.20
N VAL A 113 3.10 11.24 -2.82
CA VAL A 113 3.04 9.96 -2.11
C VAL A 113 4.38 9.67 -1.46
N THR A 114 5.50 9.96 -2.14
CA THR A 114 6.84 9.81 -1.57
C THR A 114 7.03 10.72 -0.36
N ALA A 115 6.63 11.99 -0.47
CA ALA A 115 6.66 12.94 0.65
C ALA A 115 5.78 12.48 1.82
N ALA A 116 4.58 11.98 1.54
CA ALA A 116 3.68 11.45 2.55
C ALA A 116 4.30 10.24 3.26
N ASN A 117 4.91 9.30 2.53
CA ASN A 117 5.59 8.15 3.12
C ASN A 117 6.71 8.57 4.09
N VAL A 118 7.52 9.57 3.70
CA VAL A 118 8.58 10.12 4.57
C VAL A 118 7.98 10.76 5.83
N PHE A 119 6.98 11.62 5.66
CA PHE A 119 6.31 12.28 6.76
C PHE A 119 5.65 11.30 7.73
N LEU A 120 4.86 10.35 7.22
CA LEU A 120 4.12 9.43 8.07
C LEU A 120 5.04 8.49 8.84
N ARG A 121 6.15 8.06 8.24
CA ARG A 121 7.17 7.26 8.94
C ARG A 121 7.85 8.03 10.07
N SER A 122 8.08 9.33 9.92
CA SER A 122 8.73 10.12 10.97
C SER A 122 7.80 10.43 12.15
N VAL A 123 6.48 10.45 11.94
CA VAL A 123 5.49 10.77 13.00
C VAL A 123 4.71 9.58 13.53
N VAL A 124 4.90 8.38 12.98
CA VAL A 124 4.10 7.19 13.34
C VAL A 124 4.12 6.87 14.84
N LEU A 125 5.28 6.99 15.49
CA LEU A 125 5.44 6.66 16.90
C LEU A 125 4.75 7.66 17.83
N SER A 126 4.68 8.94 17.43
CA SER A 126 4.10 10.02 18.24
C SER A 126 2.64 10.33 17.89
N SER A 127 2.19 9.99 16.68
CA SER A 127 0.90 10.40 16.12
C SER A 127 0.14 9.27 15.43
N ARG A 128 0.33 8.01 15.86
CA ARG A 128 -0.29 6.80 15.27
C ARG A 128 -1.76 6.98 14.87
N LYS A 129 -2.61 7.46 15.78
CA LYS A 129 -4.05 7.66 15.52
C LYS A 129 -4.32 8.60 14.36
N ARG A 130 -3.54 9.69 14.24
CA ARG A 130 -3.67 10.65 13.13
C ARG A 130 -3.14 10.09 11.81
N VAL A 131 -2.14 9.21 11.88
CA VAL A 131 -1.65 8.47 10.69
C VAL A 131 -2.74 7.53 10.19
N CYS A 132 -3.40 6.77 11.07
CA CYS A 132 -4.56 5.94 10.74
C CYS A 132 -5.68 6.77 10.11
N ALA A 133 -6.11 7.85 10.78
CA ALA A 133 -7.16 8.75 10.31
C ALA A 133 -6.90 9.25 8.88
N LEU A 134 -5.71 9.81 8.64
CA LEU A 134 -5.30 10.28 7.32
C LEU A 134 -5.28 9.12 6.31
N GLY A 135 -4.74 7.97 6.71
CA GLY A 135 -4.69 6.76 5.90
C GLY A 135 -6.06 6.36 5.38
N GLU A 136 -7.01 6.17 6.29
CA GLU A 136 -8.39 5.83 5.97
C GLU A 136 -9.06 6.88 5.07
N ASP A 137 -8.80 8.17 5.28
CA ASP A 137 -9.39 9.24 4.46
C ASP A 137 -8.89 9.26 3.00
N VAL A 138 -7.63 8.85 2.77
CA VAL A 138 -7.00 8.95 1.43
C VAL A 138 -6.84 7.60 0.73
N LEU A 139 -7.03 6.47 1.43
CA LEU A 139 -6.73 5.13 0.91
C LEU A 139 -7.51 4.81 -0.36
N SER A 140 -8.81 5.13 -0.42
CA SER A 140 -9.63 4.93 -1.62
C SER A 140 -9.13 5.74 -2.82
N SER A 141 -8.64 6.97 -2.60
CA SER A 141 -8.03 7.79 -3.65
C SER A 141 -6.69 7.24 -4.11
N MET A 142 -5.89 6.67 -3.21
CA MET A 142 -4.62 6.00 -3.56
C MET A 142 -4.86 4.69 -4.32
N LEU A 143 -5.84 3.88 -3.91
CA LEU A 143 -6.25 2.66 -4.61
C LEU A 143 -6.76 2.94 -6.02
N TYR A 144 -7.49 4.05 -6.21
CA TYR A 144 -7.89 4.50 -7.54
C TYR A 144 -6.67 4.79 -8.43
N VAL A 145 -5.66 5.51 -7.91
CA VAL A 145 -4.42 5.76 -8.66
C VAL A 145 -3.75 4.45 -9.02
N TYR A 146 -3.58 3.55 -8.04
CA TYR A 146 -2.91 2.27 -8.21
C TYR A 146 -3.56 1.38 -9.29
N THR A 147 -4.89 1.28 -9.28
CA THR A 147 -5.64 0.34 -10.14
C THR A 147 -6.04 0.96 -11.48
N GLN A 148 -6.49 2.22 -11.49
CA GLN A 148 -7.12 2.84 -12.67
C GLN A 148 -6.15 3.71 -13.47
N MET A 149 -5.23 4.43 -12.81
CA MET A 149 -4.32 5.36 -13.51
C MET A 149 -3.06 4.68 -14.06
N ARG A 150 -2.88 3.37 -13.82
CA ARG A 150 -1.76 2.54 -14.31
C ARG A 150 -0.39 3.22 -14.14
N PRO A 151 0.00 3.55 -12.90
CA PRO A 151 1.23 4.30 -12.63
C PRO A 151 2.48 3.52 -13.08
N ILE A 152 3.48 4.28 -13.54
CA ILE A 152 4.81 3.76 -13.90
C ILE A 152 5.56 3.35 -12.61
N SER A 153 6.59 2.50 -12.74
CA SER A 153 7.23 1.73 -11.67
C SER A 153 7.44 2.46 -10.33
N VAL A 154 7.99 3.68 -10.33
CA VAL A 154 8.35 4.40 -9.09
C VAL A 154 7.10 4.78 -8.28
N LEU A 155 6.14 5.50 -8.85
CA LEU A 155 4.87 5.79 -8.19
C LEU A 155 4.15 4.51 -7.72
N LYS A 156 4.21 3.43 -8.52
CA LYS A 156 3.61 2.15 -8.11
C LYS A 156 4.28 1.56 -6.87
N GLU A 157 5.60 1.62 -6.79
CA GLU A 157 6.36 1.21 -5.59
C GLU A 157 6.04 2.07 -4.37
N GLU A 158 5.92 3.39 -4.55
CA GLU A 158 5.59 4.30 -3.46
C GLU A 158 4.16 4.10 -2.93
N LEU A 159 3.22 3.74 -3.79
CA LEU A 159 1.87 3.33 -3.39
C LEU A 159 1.90 2.03 -2.59
N VAL A 160 2.69 1.02 -3.01
CA VAL A 160 2.87 -0.22 -2.22
C VAL A 160 3.47 0.09 -0.84
N LYS A 161 4.48 0.97 -0.78
CA LYS A 161 5.07 1.42 0.51
C LYS A 161 4.04 2.14 1.39
N PHE A 162 3.16 2.94 0.78
CA PHE A 162 2.07 3.61 1.48
C PHE A 162 1.07 2.60 2.07
N PHE A 163 0.58 1.65 1.25
CA PHE A 163 -0.33 0.61 1.71
C PHE A 163 0.28 -0.23 2.83
N TYR A 164 1.53 -0.64 2.66
CA TYR A 164 2.26 -1.39 3.69
C TYR A 164 2.38 -0.63 5.00
N LEU A 165 2.70 0.68 4.93
CA LEU A 165 2.70 1.53 6.11
C LEU A 165 1.32 1.56 6.78
N GLN A 166 0.23 1.71 6.02
CA GLN A 166 -1.11 1.71 6.61
C GLN A 166 -1.41 0.38 7.32
N ILE A 167 -1.14 -0.76 6.70
CA ILE A 167 -1.33 -2.06 7.35
C ILE A 167 -0.54 -2.16 8.66
N CYS A 168 0.74 -1.79 8.65
CA CYS A 168 1.60 -1.84 9.83
C CYS A 168 1.12 -0.92 10.97
N VAL A 169 0.59 0.25 10.64
CA VAL A 169 0.12 1.24 11.63
C VAL A 169 -1.23 0.84 12.20
N HIS A 170 -2.14 0.31 11.39
CA HIS A 170 -3.43 -0.20 11.84
C HIS A 170 -3.29 -1.51 12.62
N HIS A 171 -2.41 -2.40 12.19
CA HIS A 171 -2.24 -3.77 12.69
C HIS A 171 -0.79 -4.06 13.10
N PRO A 172 -0.27 -3.40 14.16
CA PRO A 172 1.11 -3.61 14.59
C PRO A 172 1.32 -5.09 14.94
N LYS A 173 2.39 -5.69 14.37
CA LYS A 173 2.70 -7.13 14.50
C LYS A 173 1.53 -8.06 14.08
N GLY A 174 0.64 -7.59 13.21
CA GLY A 174 -0.51 -8.35 12.73
C GLY A 174 -1.67 -8.44 13.72
N ALA A 175 -1.74 -7.56 14.73
CA ALA A 175 -2.88 -7.49 15.66
C ALA A 175 -4.21 -7.34 14.92
N LYS A 176 -5.23 -8.14 15.26
CA LYS A 176 -6.55 -8.14 14.60
C LYS A 176 -7.61 -7.36 15.36
N THR A 177 -7.43 -7.17 16.67
CA THR A 177 -8.44 -6.59 17.56
C THR A 177 -7.87 -5.42 18.36
N PRO A 178 -8.71 -4.50 18.86
CA PRO A 178 -8.26 -3.40 19.71
C PRO A 178 -7.45 -3.86 20.93
N GLU A 179 -7.83 -4.98 21.54
CA GLU A 179 -7.19 -5.57 22.72
C GLU A 179 -5.76 -6.05 22.42
N THR A 180 -5.53 -6.51 21.19
CA THR A 180 -4.22 -6.94 20.70
C THR A 180 -3.39 -5.79 20.12
N GLY A 181 -3.94 -4.56 20.13
CA GLY A 181 -3.26 -3.34 19.71
C GLY A 181 -3.65 -2.82 18.33
N ALA A 182 -4.61 -3.46 17.65
CA ALA A 182 -5.12 -2.98 16.38
C ALA A 182 -5.91 -1.68 16.56
N HIS A 183 -5.92 -0.82 15.54
CA HIS A 183 -6.63 0.45 15.61
C HIS A 183 -7.16 0.85 14.24
N ALA A 184 -8.41 1.29 14.21
CA ALA A 184 -9.01 2.07 13.14
C ALA A 184 -9.91 3.13 13.80
N GLU A 185 -10.06 4.28 13.14
CA GLU A 185 -11.04 5.30 13.53
C GLU A 185 -12.45 4.87 13.12
N ASP A 186 -12.60 4.30 11.92
CA ASP A 186 -13.82 3.63 11.45
C ASP A 186 -13.49 2.22 10.97
N TRP A 187 -13.82 1.22 11.78
CA TRP A 187 -13.56 -0.19 11.48
C TRP A 187 -14.32 -0.68 10.25
N VAL A 188 -15.54 -0.20 10.00
CA VAL A 188 -16.34 -0.63 8.85
C VAL A 188 -15.72 -0.08 7.57
N ARG A 189 -15.36 1.20 7.57
CA ARG A 189 -14.64 1.84 6.46
C ARG A 189 -13.31 1.14 6.19
N TRP A 190 -12.52 0.93 7.23
CA TRP A 190 -11.21 0.29 7.12
C TRP A 190 -11.30 -1.13 6.57
N GLN A 191 -12.24 -1.94 7.05
CA GLN A 191 -12.46 -3.30 6.54
C GLN A 191 -12.86 -3.30 5.06
N GLY A 192 -13.78 -2.43 4.64
CA GLY A 192 -14.17 -2.31 3.23
C GLY A 192 -13.00 -1.87 2.33
N GLN A 193 -12.13 -0.98 2.82
CA GLN A 193 -10.93 -0.57 2.11
C GLN A 193 -9.88 -1.68 2.05
N LEU A 194 -9.72 -2.47 3.12
CA LEU A 194 -8.82 -3.61 3.16
C LEU A 194 -9.23 -4.71 2.17
N SER A 195 -10.53 -5.01 2.05
CA SER A 195 -11.04 -5.92 1.01
C SER A 195 -10.77 -5.38 -0.39
N THR A 196 -10.94 -4.08 -0.61
CA THR A 196 -10.64 -3.45 -1.91
C THR A 196 -9.14 -3.53 -2.24
N LEU A 197 -8.27 -3.32 -1.24
CA LEU A 197 -6.83 -3.48 -1.39
C LEU A 197 -6.46 -4.93 -1.72
N TYR A 198 -7.06 -5.91 -1.04
CA TYR A 198 -6.85 -7.33 -1.32
C TYR A 198 -7.14 -7.70 -2.78
N GLU A 199 -8.30 -7.29 -3.31
CA GLU A 199 -8.66 -7.51 -4.71
C GLU A 199 -7.67 -6.86 -5.69
N ALA A 200 -7.21 -5.64 -5.37
CA ALA A 200 -6.20 -4.94 -6.16
C ALA A 200 -4.86 -5.69 -6.18
N LEU A 201 -4.43 -6.25 -5.04
CA LEU A 201 -3.19 -7.01 -4.92
C LEU A 201 -3.27 -8.36 -5.65
N ILE A 202 -4.39 -9.08 -5.54
CA ILE A 202 -4.64 -10.31 -6.32
C ILE A 202 -4.54 -10.02 -7.81
N SER A 203 -5.21 -8.96 -8.26
CA SER A 203 -5.18 -8.57 -9.67
C SER A 203 -3.76 -8.24 -10.14
N GLU A 204 -2.99 -7.52 -9.31
CA GLU A 204 -1.60 -7.20 -9.62
C GLU A 204 -0.73 -8.45 -9.75
N ILE A 205 -0.81 -9.36 -8.78
CA ILE A 205 -0.07 -10.61 -8.78
C ILE A 205 -0.40 -11.43 -10.04
N GLY A 206 -1.68 -11.53 -10.40
CA GLY A 206 -2.11 -12.20 -11.63
C GLY A 206 -1.61 -11.51 -12.91
N GLN A 207 -1.54 -10.18 -12.93
CA GLN A 207 -0.98 -9.43 -14.07
C GLN A 207 0.54 -9.64 -14.20
N ILE A 208 1.27 -9.75 -13.09
CA ILE A 208 2.69 -10.09 -13.11
C ILE A 208 2.90 -11.49 -13.69
N GLY A 209 2.10 -12.47 -13.23
CA GLY A 209 2.16 -13.85 -13.74
C GLY A 209 1.88 -13.94 -15.24
N SER A 210 0.79 -13.35 -15.72
CA SER A 210 0.44 -13.37 -17.15
C SER A 210 1.44 -12.67 -18.08
N ARG A 211 2.28 -11.76 -17.57
CA ARG A 211 3.33 -11.06 -18.34
C ARG A 211 4.69 -11.76 -18.27
N GLY A 212 4.82 -12.78 -17.44
CA GLY A 212 6.02 -13.61 -17.35
C GLY A 212 6.38 -14.17 -18.72
N ARG A 213 7.57 -13.80 -19.23
CA ARG A 213 8.17 -14.40 -20.42
C ARG A 213 9.50 -15.00 -20.03
N TYR A 214 9.83 -16.14 -20.64
CA TYR A 214 11.18 -16.69 -20.64
C TYR A 214 12.11 -15.76 -21.45
N ALA A 215 12.42 -14.59 -20.91
CA ALA A 215 13.35 -13.66 -21.54
C ALA A 215 14.77 -13.98 -21.04
N THR A 216 15.63 -14.39 -21.99
CA THR A 216 17.10 -14.44 -21.85
C THR A 216 17.63 -15.29 -20.67
N GLY A 217 17.29 -16.58 -20.64
CA GLY A 217 18.05 -17.60 -19.89
C GLY A 217 18.07 -17.47 -18.36
N SER A 218 17.31 -16.54 -17.77
CA SER A 218 17.20 -16.37 -16.31
C SER A 218 15.73 -16.31 -15.89
N ARG A 219 15.36 -17.14 -14.90
CA ARG A 219 14.02 -17.23 -14.32
C ARG A 219 13.74 -16.04 -13.41
N HIS A 220 13.45 -14.86 -13.95
CA HIS A 220 13.05 -13.72 -13.11
C HIS A 220 11.53 -13.68 -12.87
N ILE A 221 11.04 -14.63 -12.09
CA ILE A 221 9.62 -14.72 -11.66
C ILE A 221 9.42 -14.03 -10.29
N ALA A 222 10.49 -13.48 -9.70
CA ALA A 222 10.41 -12.86 -8.39
C ALA A 222 9.53 -11.60 -8.41
N VAL A 223 8.34 -11.73 -7.85
CA VAL A 223 7.55 -10.58 -7.39
C VAL A 223 8.39 -9.83 -6.37
N LYS A 224 8.31 -8.49 -6.39
CA LYS A 224 9.05 -7.68 -5.41
C LYS A 224 8.62 -8.04 -3.99
N GLU A 225 9.60 -8.18 -3.11
CA GLU A 225 9.42 -8.59 -1.71
C GLU A 225 8.39 -7.73 -0.98
N ASN A 226 8.39 -6.41 -1.19
CA ASN A 226 7.43 -5.50 -0.55
C ASN A 226 5.97 -5.76 -0.96
N LEU A 227 5.73 -6.24 -2.17
CA LEU A 227 4.38 -6.60 -2.64
C LEU A 227 3.95 -7.95 -2.05
N ILE A 228 4.88 -8.89 -1.92
CA ILE A 228 4.66 -10.19 -1.25
C ILE A 228 4.31 -9.97 0.22
N GLU A 229 5.13 -9.22 0.96
CA GLU A 229 4.92 -8.91 2.37
C GLU A 229 3.59 -8.19 2.62
N LEU A 230 3.26 -7.18 1.79
CA LEU A 230 1.98 -6.49 1.87
C LEU A 230 0.81 -7.45 1.65
N THR A 231 0.90 -8.31 0.63
CA THR A 231 -0.17 -9.26 0.32
C THR A 231 -0.35 -10.27 1.46
N ALA A 232 0.74 -10.78 2.01
CA ALA A 232 0.70 -11.67 3.18
C ALA A 232 0.05 -10.97 4.39
N ASP A 233 0.41 -9.73 4.69
CA ASP A 233 -0.20 -9.00 5.81
C ASP A 233 -1.70 -8.74 5.60
N VAL A 234 -2.12 -8.39 4.37
CA VAL A 234 -3.54 -8.20 4.03
C VAL A 234 -4.30 -9.53 4.11
N CYS A 235 -3.74 -10.62 3.59
CA CYS A 235 -4.29 -11.96 3.77
C CYS A 235 -4.45 -12.26 5.25
N HIS A 236 -3.43 -12.05 6.09
CA HIS A 236 -3.54 -12.29 7.52
C HIS A 236 -4.69 -11.53 8.17
N GLN A 237 -4.90 -10.26 7.82
CA GLN A 237 -5.99 -9.47 8.39
C GLN A 237 -7.39 -9.95 7.95
N LEU A 238 -7.54 -10.44 6.72
CA LEU A 238 -8.82 -10.92 6.18
C LEU A 238 -9.09 -12.40 6.50
N PHE A 239 -8.04 -13.19 6.64
CA PHE A 239 -8.11 -14.63 6.81
C PHE A 239 -8.31 -14.94 8.29
N GLY A 240 -9.33 -15.72 8.63
CA GLY A 240 -9.66 -16.05 10.02
C GLY A 240 -10.69 -15.14 10.68
N GLN A 241 -11.34 -14.26 9.93
CA GLN A 241 -12.72 -13.93 10.30
C GLN A 241 -13.57 -15.12 9.87
N GLY A 242 -14.08 -15.89 10.84
CA GLY A 242 -15.35 -16.55 10.60
C GLY A 242 -16.27 -15.46 10.10
N THR A 243 -16.71 -15.56 8.84
CA THR A 243 -17.70 -14.69 8.23
C THR A 243 -18.98 -14.85 9.05
N HIS A 244 -19.04 -14.19 10.20
CA HIS A 244 -20.30 -13.66 10.70
C HIS A 244 -20.69 -12.61 9.66
N VAL A 245 -21.33 -13.10 8.60
CA VAL A 245 -22.40 -12.38 7.95
C VAL A 245 -23.19 -11.78 9.10
N GLN A 246 -23.01 -10.49 9.32
CA GLN A 246 -23.91 -9.73 10.15
C GLN A 246 -25.23 -9.79 9.37
N GLU A 247 -26.02 -10.82 9.67
CA GLU A 247 -27.44 -10.83 9.37
C GLU A 247 -27.97 -9.54 9.98
N VAL A 248 -28.09 -8.53 9.13
CA VAL A 248 -28.86 -7.34 9.43
C VAL A 248 -30.22 -7.87 9.82
N THR A 249 -30.44 -7.87 11.13
CA THR A 249 -31.66 -8.29 11.78
C THR A 249 -32.75 -7.34 11.30
N SER A 250 -33.36 -7.66 10.17
CA SER A 250 -34.64 -7.10 9.76
C SER A 250 -35.74 -7.77 10.59
N SER A 251 -35.68 -7.59 11.91
CA SER A 251 -36.76 -7.93 12.84
C SER A 251 -37.23 -6.66 13.57
N LEU A 252 -37.51 -5.61 12.79
CA LEU A 252 -38.40 -4.53 13.19
C LEU A 252 -39.50 -4.52 12.16
N TYR A 253 -40.58 -5.24 12.45
CA TYR A 253 -41.99 -4.91 12.17
C TYR A 253 -42.80 -6.18 12.49
N ARG A 254 -43.25 -6.27 13.75
CA ARG A 254 -44.50 -6.98 14.03
C ARG A 254 -45.65 -6.13 13.50
N ASP A 255 -46.68 -6.84 13.05
CA ASP A 255 -48.06 -6.42 12.79
C ASP A 255 -48.37 -5.84 11.39
N THR A 256 -48.75 -6.70 10.43
CA THR A 256 -50.15 -7.12 10.21
C THR A 256 -50.32 -8.06 9.00
N GLN A 257 -51.32 -8.92 9.14
CA GLN A 257 -51.88 -10.00 8.31
C GLN A 257 -51.89 -9.94 6.74
N ARG A 258 -51.83 -11.18 6.18
CA ARG A 258 -52.60 -11.80 5.05
C ARG A 258 -51.95 -12.03 3.67
N ASP A 259 -51.86 -13.33 3.35
CA ASP A 259 -52.08 -14.05 2.08
C ASP A 259 -51.28 -13.70 0.79
N SER A 260 -50.24 -14.51 0.48
CA SER A 260 -50.13 -15.28 -0.78
C SER A 260 -48.85 -16.16 -0.80
N PRO A 261 -48.85 -17.35 -1.45
CA PRO A 261 -47.67 -18.21 -1.52
C PRO A 261 -46.90 -17.95 -2.83
N GLN A 262 -45.84 -17.14 -2.78
CA GLN A 262 -44.86 -17.09 -3.88
C GLN A 262 -43.63 -17.94 -3.53
N ASN A 263 -43.56 -19.09 -4.20
CA ASN A 263 -42.41 -19.98 -4.31
C ASN A 263 -41.21 -19.23 -4.93
N CYS A 264 -40.38 -18.60 -4.10
CA CYS A 264 -39.06 -18.13 -4.50
C CYS A 264 -38.08 -19.29 -4.37
N LYS A 265 -37.78 -19.92 -5.51
CA LYS A 265 -36.74 -20.95 -5.66
C LYS A 265 -35.45 -20.45 -5.00
N HIS A 266 -34.99 -21.17 -3.98
CA HIS A 266 -33.67 -21.01 -3.38
C HIS A 266 -32.61 -21.04 -4.51
N ARG A 267 -32.12 -19.88 -4.93
CA ARG A 267 -30.81 -19.79 -5.59
C ARG A 267 -29.80 -20.14 -4.51
N ARG A 268 -29.18 -21.31 -4.65
CA ARG A 268 -28.04 -21.76 -3.84
C ARG A 268 -27.00 -20.63 -3.90
N ILE A 269 -26.90 -19.87 -2.82
CA ILE A 269 -25.83 -18.90 -2.61
C ILE A 269 -24.56 -19.73 -2.61
N GLU A 270 -23.72 -19.55 -3.63
CA GLU A 270 -22.36 -20.09 -3.62
C GLU A 270 -21.72 -19.63 -2.32
N GLN A 271 -21.35 -20.58 -1.47
CA GLN A 271 -20.69 -20.29 -0.21
C GLN A 271 -19.41 -19.50 -0.56
N PRO A 272 -19.14 -18.35 0.10
CA PRO A 272 -17.89 -17.65 -0.11
C PRO A 272 -16.79 -18.63 0.27
N LEU A 273 -15.92 -18.95 -0.70
CA LEU A 273 -14.76 -19.81 -0.49
C LEU A 273 -14.08 -19.42 0.82
N THR A 274 -13.71 -20.41 1.63
CA THR A 274 -12.87 -20.11 2.79
C THR A 274 -11.58 -19.47 2.29
N ASN A 275 -11.02 -18.53 3.05
CA ASN A 275 -9.89 -17.73 2.60
C ASN A 275 -8.67 -18.56 2.13
N TRP A 276 -8.48 -19.77 2.67
CA TRP A 276 -7.43 -20.72 2.28
C TRP A 276 -7.73 -21.49 0.99
N GLU A 277 -9.00 -21.68 0.62
CA GLU A 277 -9.38 -22.25 -0.67
C GLU A 277 -8.94 -21.34 -1.82
N VAL A 278 -8.95 -20.02 -1.63
CA VAL A 278 -8.41 -19.07 -2.61
C VAL A 278 -6.92 -19.35 -2.84
N ILE A 279 -6.12 -19.49 -1.78
CA ILE A 279 -4.69 -19.84 -1.90
C ILE A 279 -4.53 -21.19 -2.61
N ARG A 280 -5.26 -22.23 -2.20
CA ARG A 280 -5.18 -23.55 -2.82
C ARG A 280 -5.55 -23.51 -4.30
N SER A 281 -6.55 -22.72 -4.70
CA SER A 281 -6.93 -22.55 -6.11
C SER A 281 -5.83 -21.93 -6.96
N LYS A 282 -4.97 -21.10 -6.35
CA LYS A 282 -3.83 -20.43 -7.02
C LYS A 282 -2.54 -21.26 -7.01
N LEU A 283 -2.53 -22.37 -6.27
CA LEU A 283 -1.41 -23.30 -6.16
C LEU A 283 -1.68 -24.63 -6.88
N GLN A 284 -2.65 -24.67 -7.80
CA GLN A 284 -2.98 -25.90 -8.50
C GLN A 284 -1.85 -26.29 -9.49
N PRO A 285 -1.49 -27.59 -9.59
CA PRO A 285 -0.34 -28.03 -10.40
C PRO A 285 -0.50 -27.84 -11.91
N ASN A 286 -1.73 -27.68 -12.38
CA ASN A 286 -2.05 -27.40 -13.77
C ASN A 286 -1.85 -25.92 -14.17
N LEU A 287 -1.56 -25.03 -13.21
CA LEU A 287 -1.29 -23.62 -13.48
C LEU A 287 0.14 -23.42 -14.00
N SER A 288 0.36 -22.30 -14.68
CA SER A 288 1.71 -21.93 -15.11
C SER A 288 2.60 -21.58 -13.92
N ASP A 289 3.91 -21.84 -14.01
CA ASP A 289 4.87 -21.44 -12.97
C ASP A 289 4.81 -19.93 -12.72
N PHE A 290 4.53 -19.13 -13.74
CA PHE A 290 4.39 -17.68 -13.62
C PHE A 290 3.18 -17.24 -12.79
N ASP A 291 2.10 -18.02 -12.79
CA ASP A 291 0.94 -17.76 -11.94
C ASP A 291 1.13 -18.35 -10.53
N MET A 292 1.74 -19.54 -10.43
CA MET A 292 1.87 -20.28 -9.19
C MET A 292 2.98 -19.73 -8.27
N ILE A 293 4.17 -19.41 -8.79
CA ILE A 293 5.32 -18.98 -7.98
C ILE A 293 5.02 -17.73 -7.14
N PRO A 294 4.38 -16.67 -7.67
CA PRO A 294 3.96 -15.54 -6.86
C PRO A 294 3.12 -15.94 -5.64
N TRP A 295 2.18 -16.87 -5.83
CA TRP A 295 1.32 -17.36 -4.75
C TRP A 295 2.06 -18.28 -3.78
N LEU A 296 3.06 -19.03 -4.24
CA LEU A 296 3.99 -19.74 -3.35
C LEU A 296 4.78 -18.76 -2.47
N GLN A 297 5.28 -17.66 -3.04
CA GLN A 297 5.99 -16.62 -2.30
C GLN A 297 5.08 -15.94 -1.25
N VAL A 298 3.85 -15.58 -1.61
CA VAL A 298 2.85 -15.03 -0.65
C VAL A 298 2.54 -16.04 0.45
N THR A 299 2.32 -17.30 0.11
CA THR A 299 1.99 -18.36 1.07
C THR A 299 3.13 -18.59 2.04
N ALA A 300 4.37 -18.63 1.55
CA ALA A 300 5.56 -18.77 2.39
C ALA A 300 5.72 -17.59 3.35
N ALA A 301 5.56 -16.35 2.86
CA ALA A 301 5.63 -15.15 3.71
C ALA A 301 4.52 -15.15 4.77
N LEU A 302 3.30 -15.50 4.40
CA LEU A 302 2.14 -15.56 5.29
C LEU A 302 2.34 -16.53 6.45
N ILE A 303 2.76 -17.77 6.15
CA ILE A 303 2.96 -18.81 7.16
C ILE A 303 4.19 -18.52 8.02
N SER A 304 5.27 -18.01 7.42
CA SER A 304 6.50 -17.64 8.14
C SER A 304 6.23 -16.54 9.18
N LYS A 305 5.49 -15.50 8.78
CA LYS A 305 5.22 -14.33 9.61
C LYS A 305 4.11 -14.57 10.63
N TYR A 306 3.11 -15.39 10.29
CA TYR A 306 1.94 -15.65 11.12
C TYR A 306 1.64 -17.16 11.25
N PRO A 307 2.47 -17.98 11.91
CA PRO A 307 2.28 -19.44 11.93
C PRO A 307 0.92 -19.93 12.43
N SER A 308 0.27 -19.17 13.33
CA SER A 308 -1.04 -19.52 13.88
C SER A 308 -2.22 -19.26 12.94
N ILE A 309 -1.98 -18.67 11.76
CA ILE A 309 -3.02 -18.37 10.78
C ILE A 309 -3.58 -19.62 10.11
N LEU A 310 -2.81 -20.71 10.05
CA LEU A 310 -3.15 -21.92 9.33
C LEU A 310 -3.96 -22.85 10.25
N PRO A 311 -5.26 -23.06 9.98
CA PRO A 311 -6.08 -23.99 10.76
C PRO A 311 -5.61 -25.44 10.57
N ALA A 312 -5.86 -26.28 11.58
CA ALA A 312 -5.44 -27.69 11.55
C ALA A 312 -6.06 -28.49 10.39
N ASP A 313 -7.28 -28.14 9.98
CA ASP A 313 -8.01 -28.72 8.86
C ASP A 313 -7.47 -28.32 7.49
N GLU A 314 -6.83 -27.16 7.36
CA GLU A 314 -6.20 -26.70 6.12
C GLU A 314 -4.74 -27.15 5.98
N LEU A 315 -4.11 -27.57 7.09
CA LEU A 315 -2.72 -28.01 7.09
C LEU A 315 -2.47 -29.21 6.16
N VAL A 316 -3.27 -30.27 6.30
CA VAL A 316 -3.10 -31.50 5.51
C VAL A 316 -3.37 -31.26 4.02
N PRO A 317 -4.47 -30.58 3.61
CA PRO A 317 -4.70 -30.20 2.22
C PRO A 317 -3.56 -29.37 1.61
N LEU A 318 -3.03 -28.39 2.36
CA LEU A 318 -1.96 -27.53 1.86
C LEU A 318 -0.65 -28.30 1.70
N LEU A 319 -0.27 -29.12 2.69
CA LEU A 319 0.94 -29.95 2.60
C LEU A 319 0.85 -30.95 1.45
N GLY A 320 -0.29 -31.63 1.29
CA GLY A 320 -0.51 -32.54 0.18
C GLY A 320 -0.32 -31.86 -1.18
N LEU A 321 -0.83 -30.64 -1.33
CA LEU A 321 -0.64 -29.84 -2.54
C LEU A 321 0.84 -29.47 -2.77
N LEU A 322 1.54 -28.99 -1.74
CA LEU A 322 2.96 -28.63 -1.83
C LEU A 322 3.83 -29.86 -2.17
N CYS A 323 3.56 -31.03 -1.59
CA CYS A 323 4.25 -32.27 -1.93
C CYS A 323 4.00 -32.68 -3.38
N GLN A 324 2.77 -32.53 -3.88
CA GLN A 324 2.46 -32.81 -5.29
C GLN A 324 3.24 -31.88 -6.23
N LEU A 325 3.27 -30.58 -5.93
CA LEU A 325 4.04 -29.60 -6.70
C LEU A 325 5.53 -29.95 -6.72
N GLN A 326 6.08 -30.31 -5.57
CA GLN A 326 7.48 -30.74 -5.46
C GLN A 326 7.75 -31.99 -6.31
N GLY A 327 6.88 -33.00 -6.26
CA GLY A 327 7.01 -34.22 -7.05
C GLY A 327 6.88 -33.98 -8.56
N GLU A 328 6.05 -33.03 -9.00
CA GLU A 328 5.96 -32.62 -10.41
C GLU A 328 7.22 -31.90 -10.90
N GLN A 329 7.79 -31.01 -10.08
CA GLN A 329 9.04 -30.32 -10.39
C GLN A 329 10.24 -31.29 -10.44
N GLN A 330 10.29 -32.26 -9.52
CA GLN A 330 11.31 -33.32 -9.55
C GLN A 330 11.24 -34.16 -10.82
N ARG A 331 10.02 -34.53 -11.27
CA ARG A 331 9.82 -35.28 -12.52
C ARG A 331 10.22 -34.51 -13.78
N ARG A 332 10.14 -33.17 -13.76
CA ARG A 332 10.56 -32.31 -14.87
C ARG A 332 12.08 -32.09 -14.94
N GLY A 333 12.84 -32.54 -13.92
CA GLY A 333 14.30 -32.39 -13.89
C GLY A 333 14.79 -30.94 -13.71
N GLU A 334 13.91 -30.04 -13.27
CA GLU A 334 14.08 -28.59 -13.33
C GLU A 334 14.66 -27.95 -12.04
N TRP A 335 15.49 -28.70 -11.29
CA TRP A 335 16.16 -28.21 -10.06
C TRP A 335 17.29 -27.20 -10.31
N THR A 336 17.57 -26.83 -11.55
CA THR A 336 18.50 -25.74 -11.86
C THR A 336 17.80 -24.38 -11.76
N VAL A 337 17.86 -23.83 -10.56
CA VAL A 337 17.91 -22.39 -10.26
C VAL A 337 16.60 -21.62 -10.61
N CYS A 338 15.63 -21.68 -9.69
CA CYS A 338 14.80 -20.49 -9.41
C CYS A 338 15.51 -19.72 -8.27
N PRO A 339 16.35 -18.70 -8.58
CA PRO A 339 16.99 -17.90 -7.54
C PRO A 339 15.95 -17.13 -6.71
N ALA A 340 14.74 -16.94 -7.25
CA ALA A 340 13.59 -16.33 -6.60
C ALA A 340 13.10 -17.04 -5.31
N LEU A 341 13.50 -18.29 -5.07
CA LEU A 341 13.21 -19.03 -3.83
C LEU A 341 14.39 -19.06 -2.85
N SER A 342 15.60 -18.69 -3.27
CA SER A 342 16.78 -18.65 -2.37
C SER A 342 17.10 -17.25 -1.86
N GLU A 343 16.62 -16.19 -2.53
CA GLU A 343 16.89 -14.80 -2.12
C GLU A 343 15.88 -14.25 -1.09
N GLY A 344 14.73 -14.90 -0.90
CA GLY A 344 13.81 -14.61 0.21
C GLY A 344 14.19 -15.41 1.45
N GLY A 345 14.82 -14.76 2.42
CA GLY A 345 15.42 -15.39 3.60
C GLY A 345 14.63 -16.56 4.21
N GLY A 346 15.23 -17.75 4.17
CA GLY A 346 15.14 -18.78 5.21
C GLY A 346 13.82 -19.51 5.48
N ALA A 347 12.68 -19.15 4.89
CA ALA A 347 11.40 -19.75 5.28
C ALA A 347 11.08 -21.09 4.60
N LEU A 348 11.44 -21.29 3.33
CA LEU A 348 11.16 -22.56 2.63
C LEU A 348 12.02 -23.76 3.08
N PRO A 349 13.31 -23.59 3.44
CA PRO A 349 14.06 -24.69 4.04
C PRO A 349 13.52 -25.10 5.41
N CYS A 350 12.91 -24.17 6.16
CA CYS A 350 12.40 -24.43 7.52
C CYS A 350 11.08 -25.20 7.57
N LEU A 351 10.26 -25.16 6.50
CA LEU A 351 9.09 -26.06 6.40
C LEU A 351 9.49 -27.51 6.09
N MET A 352 10.72 -27.74 5.63
CA MET A 352 11.25 -29.06 5.25
C MET A 352 12.07 -29.75 6.35
N SER A 353 12.23 -29.16 7.54
CA SER A 353 12.93 -29.76 8.67
C SER A 353 12.01 -30.39 9.73
N LEU A 354 10.71 -30.50 9.45
CA LEU A 354 9.70 -31.14 10.32
C LEU A 354 9.22 -32.51 9.81
N SER A 355 9.94 -33.13 8.88
CA SER A 355 9.75 -34.54 8.46
C SER A 355 10.77 -35.45 9.09
#